data_AF-A0A3A6HV82-F1
#
_entry.id   AF-A0A3A6HV82-F1
#
_cell.length_a   1.000
_cell.length_b   1.000
_cell.length_c   1.000
_cell.angle_alpha   90.00
_cell.angle_beta   90.00
_cell.angle_gamma   90.00
#
_symmetry.space_group_name_H-M   'P 1'
#
loop_
_entity.id
_entity.type
_entity.pdbx_description
1 polymer ?
#
loop_
_entity_poly.entity_id
_entity_poly.type
_entity_poly.pdbx_seq_one_letter_code
_entity_poly.pdbx_strand_id
1 'polypeptide(L)' 'MITLDDISTAVIVLIRAGAVFRLIYCMVRLQGAEEEQTQFKKRAKNTVLFYVLAECIWQIKDIVFYYYGA' A
#
# COMPACT_ATOMS: atom_id res chain seq x y z
N MET A 1 0.52 26.86 -9.03
CA MET A 1 -0.68 26.46 -8.25
C MET A 1 -0.52 24.98 -7.94
N ILE A 2 -0.57 24.58 -6.68
CA ILE A 2 -0.67 23.16 -6.32
C ILE A 2 -2.06 22.70 -6.74
N THR A 3 -2.15 21.69 -7.60
CA THR A 3 -3.42 21.16 -8.07
C THR A 3 -3.93 20.08 -7.14
N LEU A 4 -5.25 19.82 -7.17
CA LEU A 4 -5.85 18.71 -6.42
C LEU A 4 -5.24 17.36 -6.83
N ASP A 5 -4.75 17.24 -8.07
CA ASP A 5 -4.05 16.05 -8.56
C ASP A 5 -2.68 15.88 -7.92
N ASP A 6 -1.92 16.96 -7.70
CA ASP A 6 -0.63 16.91 -6.99
C ASP A 6 -0.81 16.46 -5.54
N ILE A 7 -1.83 16.99 -4.85
CA ILE A 7 -2.15 16.61 -3.47
C ILE A 7 -2.60 15.15 -3.42
N SER A 8 -3.46 14.74 -4.36
CA SER A 8 -3.91 13.35 -4.47
C SER A 8 -2.72 12.42 -4.66
N THR A 9 -1.82 12.75 -5.59
CA THR A 9 -0.61 11.98 -5.87
C THR A 9 0.30 11.87 -4.65
N ALA A 10 0.50 12.96 -3.92
CA ALA A 10 1.30 12.97 -2.69
C ALA A 10 0.71 12.03 -1.61
N VAL A 11 -0.61 12.03 -1.42
CA VAL A 11 -1.29 11.15 -0.46
C VAL A 11 -1.14 9.68 -0.86
N ILE A 12 -1.23 9.34 -2.16
CA ILE A 12 -0.99 7.98 -2.65
C ILE A 12 0.41 7.51 -2.29
N VAL A 13 1.41 8.34 -2.61
CA VAL A 13 2.81 8.01 -2.38
C VAL A 13 3.07 7.76 -0.89
N LEU A 14 2.44 8.55 -0.02
CA LEU A 14 2.48 8.33 1.44
C LEU A 14 1.86 6.99 1.86
N ILE A 15 0.71 6.61 1.30
CA ILE A 15 0.06 5.32 1.59
C ILE A 15 0.97 4.16 1.15
N ARG A 16 1.54 4.23 -0.07
CA ARG A 16 2.46 3.22 -0.58
C ARG A 16 3.72 3.11 0.27
N ALA A 17 4.33 4.25 0.62
CA ALA A 17 5.50 4.30 1.49
C ALA A 17 5.21 3.66 2.87
N GLY A 18 4.07 3.98 3.49
CA GLY A 18 3.66 3.41 4.77
C GLY A 18 3.48 1.88 4.71
N ALA A 19 2.92 1.35 3.62
CA ALA A 19 2.80 -0.09 3.41
C ALA A 19 4.17 -0.78 3.28
N VAL A 20 5.11 -0.17 2.55
CA VAL A 20 6.49 -0.66 2.41
C VAL A 20 7.20 -0.68 3.76
N PHE A 21 7.12 0.41 4.54
CA PHE A 21 7.69 0.45 5.89
C PHE A 21 7.14 -0.66 6.78
N ARG A 22 5.83 -0.92 6.72
CA ARG A 22 5.18 -1.97 7.51
C ARG A 22 5.59 -3.38 7.10
N LEU A 23 5.83 -3.61 5.80
CA LEU A 23 6.37 -4.88 5.31
C LEU A 23 7.82 -5.09 5.74
N ILE A 24 8.67 -4.07 5.59
CA ILE A 24 10.07 -4.13 6.03
C ILE A 24 10.14 -4.41 7.53
N TYR A 25 9.32 -3.72 8.34
CA TYR A 25 9.25 -3.96 9.79
C TYR A 25 8.86 -5.41 10.12
N CYS A 26 7.84 -5.98 9.45
CA CYS A 26 7.47 -7.38 9.67
C CYS A 26 8.58 -8.35 9.25
N MET A 27 9.28 -8.08 8.14
CA MET A 27 10.41 -8.89 7.66
C MET A 27 11.59 -8.87 8.63
N VAL A 28 11.93 -7.70 9.18
CA VAL A 28 13.00 -7.55 10.18
C VAL A 28 12.65 -8.29 11.47
N ARG A 29 11.39 -8.18 11.96
CA ARG A 29 10.97 -8.90 13.18
C ARG A 29 10.83 -10.41 12.99
N LEU A 30 10.58 -10.89 11.77
CA LEU A 30 10.55 -12.32 11.45
C LEU A 30 11.91 -13.01 11.62
N GLN A 31 13.03 -12.28 11.49
CA GLN A 31 14.38 -12.83 11.63
C GLN A 31 14.81 -13.01 13.09
N GLY A 32 14.19 -12.29 14.04
CA GLY A 32 14.61 -12.27 15.45
C GLY A 32 13.71 -13.05 16.41
N ALA A 33 12.58 -13.60 15.96
CA ALA A 33 11.59 -14.24 16.83
C ALA A 33 11.00 -15.50 16.18
N GLU A 34 11.58 -16.67 16.46
CA GLU A 34 11.07 -17.98 16.00
C GLU A 34 9.68 -18.31 16.56
N GLU A 35 9.40 -17.90 17.81
CA GLU A 35 8.12 -18.20 18.49
C GLU A 35 6.93 -17.33 17.99
N GLU A 36 7.19 -16.14 17.45
CA GLU A 36 6.14 -15.21 16.96
C GLU A 36 5.97 -15.21 15.42
N GLN A 37 6.70 -16.07 14.69
CA GLN A 37 6.71 -16.06 13.21
C GLN A 37 5.31 -16.18 12.59
N THR A 38 4.41 -16.95 13.20
CA THR A 38 3.05 -17.17 12.69
C THR A 38 2.22 -15.88 12.72
N GLN A 39 2.39 -15.06 13.76
CA GLN A 39 1.71 -13.76 13.90
C GLN A 39 2.25 -12.73 12.89
N PHE A 40 3.58 -12.63 12.75
CA PHE A 40 4.18 -11.69 11.82
C PHE A 40 3.93 -12.06 10.36
N LYS A 41 3.91 -13.36 10.01
CA LYS A 41 3.47 -13.82 8.68
C LYS A 41 2.03 -13.40 8.37
N LYS A 42 1.12 -13.51 9.34
CA LYS A 42 -0.27 -13.08 9.18
C LYS A 42 -0.39 -11.56 8.98
N ARG A 43 0.36 -10.78 9.75
CA ARG A 43 0.41 -9.31 9.60
C ARG A 43 1.02 -8.86 8.27
N ALA A 44 2.09 -9.53 7.83
CA ALA A 44 2.70 -9.27 6.52
C ALA A 44 1.70 -9.56 5.39
N LYS A 45 1.04 -10.73 5.40
CA LYS A 45 -0.02 -11.07 4.43
C LYS A 45 -1.15 -10.04 4.40
N ASN A 46 -1.64 -9.61 5.56
CA ASN A 46 -2.68 -8.58 5.63
C ASN A 46 -2.20 -7.22 5.07
N THR A 47 -0.93 -6.88 5.28
CA THR A 47 -0.34 -5.64 4.74
C THR A 47 -0.23 -5.72 3.21
N VAL A 48 0.19 -6.86 2.66
CA VAL A 48 0.21 -7.09 1.21
C VAL A 48 -1.21 -7.00 0.64
N LEU A 49 -2.19 -7.67 1.26
CA LEU A 49 -3.58 -7.64 0.81
C LEU A 49 -4.14 -6.20 0.81
N PHE A 50 -3.88 -5.45 1.87
CA PHE A 50 -4.26 -4.03 1.95
C PHE A 50 -3.61 -3.20 0.84
N TYR A 51 -2.32 -3.40 0.59
CA TYR A 51 -1.60 -2.68 -0.47
C TYR A 51 -2.20 -2.96 -1.85
N VAL A 52 -2.48 -4.24 -2.16
CA VAL A 52 -3.10 -4.63 -3.43
C VAL A 52 -4.48 -3.97 -3.58
N LEU A 53 -5.32 -4.01 -2.54
CA LEU A 53 -6.64 -3.37 -2.57
C LEU A 53 -6.54 -1.85 -2.77
N ALA A 54 -5.59 -1.19 -2.09
CA ALA A 54 -5.36 0.24 -2.25
C ALA A 54 -4.92 0.61 -3.68
N GLU A 55 -4.07 -0.22 -4.29
CA GLU A 55 -3.59 -0.04 -5.66
C GLU A 55 -4.71 -0.27 -6.69
N CYS A 56 -5.61 -1.23 -6.44
CA CYS A 56 -6.75 -1.50 -7.30
C CYS A 56 -7.69 -0.29 -7.45
N ILE A 57 -7.87 0.51 -6.40
CA ILE A 57 -8.71 1.72 -6.45
C ILE A 57 -8.16 2.72 -7.49
N TRP A 58 -6.84 2.86 -7.56
CA TRP A 58 -6.18 3.73 -8.53
C TRP A 58 -6.25 3.19 -9.94
N GLN A 59 -6.05 1.88 -10.12
CA GLN A 59 -6.26 1.24 -11.42
C GLN A 59 -7.70 1.44 -11.92
N ILE A 60 -8.70 1.31 -11.04
CA ILE A 60 -10.10 1.59 -11.41
C ILE A 60 -10.28 3.06 -11.77
N LYS A 61 -9.72 4.00 -10.99
CA LYS A 61 -9.75 5.43 -11.33
C LYS A 61 -9.17 5.66 -12.73
N ASP A 62 -7.97 5.17 -13.02
CA ASP A 62 -7.29 5.38 -14.30
C ASP A 62 -8.09 4.79 -15.46
N ILE A 63 -8.67 3.59 -15.29
CA ILE A 63 -9.56 2.99 -16.29
C ILE A 63 -10.81 3.86 -16.52
N VAL A 64 -11.44 4.35 -15.45
CA VAL A 64 -12.63 5.22 -15.57
C VAL A 64 -12.28 6.53 -16.27
N PHE A 65 -11.17 7.18 -15.92
CA PHE A 65 -10.73 8.39 -16.60
C PHE A 65 -10.32 8.13 -18.06
N TYR A 66 -9.73 6.98 -18.36
CA TYR A 66 -9.41 6.60 -19.74
C TYR A 66 -10.67 6.48 -20.62
N TYR A 67 -11.77 5.94 -20.08
CA TYR A 67 -13.00 5.72 -20.84
C TYR A 67 -14.02 6.87 -20.79
N TYR A 68 -14.08 7.61 -19.68
CA TYR A 68 -15.12 8.62 -19.43
C TYR A 68 -14.56 10.04 -19.20
N GLY A 69 -13.23 10.19 -19.07
CA GLY A 69 -12.59 11.50 -18.94
C GLY A 69 -12.35 12.13 -20.30
N ALA A 70 -13.30 12.94 -20.76
CA ALA A 70 -13.07 13.97 -21.78
C ALA A 70 -12.37 15.19 -21.16
#